data_AF-A0A0R3TZW4-F1
#
_entry.id   AF-A0A0R3TZW4-F1
#
_cell.length_a   1.000
_cell.length_b   1.000
_cell.length_c   1.000
_cell.angle_alpha   90.00
_cell.angle_beta   90.00
_cell.angle_gamma   90.00
#
_symmetry.space_group_name_H-M   'P 1'
#
loop_
_entity.id
_entity.type
_entity.pdbx_description
1 polymer ?
#
loop_
_entity_poly.entity_id
_entity_poly.type
_entity_poly.pdbx_seq_one_letter_code
_entity_poly.pdbx_strand_id
1 'polypeptide(L)'
;MSFHTMKTLIRREFHTSRCNEPKARTKEKQWTVALSNIAEWPRIEAVAEFRLRTGHDCLAKHLRRLRVCTQPTCPLCNLHDEMEKTHLIRCPALKATKESQRY
;
A
#
# COMPACT_ATOMS: atom_id res chain seq x y z
N MET A 1 40.48 -14.91 -0.92
CA MET A 1 39.09 -15.38 -1.10
C MET A 1 38.51 -14.78 -2.37
N SER A 2 37.76 -15.53 -3.18
CA SER A 2 37.14 -14.99 -4.39
C SER A 2 35.94 -14.10 -4.09
N PHE A 3 35.60 -13.17 -4.99
CA PHE A 3 34.38 -12.36 -4.90
C PHE A 3 33.13 -13.24 -4.77
N HIS A 4 33.10 -14.37 -5.48
CA HIS A 4 31.94 -15.25 -5.46
C HIS A 4 31.75 -15.88 -4.07
N THR A 5 32.84 -16.30 -3.44
CA THR A 5 32.86 -16.82 -2.07
C THR A 5 32.41 -15.74 -1.07
N MET A 6 32.92 -14.51 -1.22
CA MET A 6 32.55 -13.38 -0.36
C MET A 6 31.05 -13.04 -0.45
N LYS A 7 30.50 -13.01 -1.67
CA LYS A 7 29.07 -12.76 -1.93
C LYS A 7 28.17 -13.83 -1.30
N THR A 8 28.58 -15.09 -1.34
CA THR A 8 27.83 -16.20 -0.74
C THR A 8 27.83 -16.11 0.79
N LEU A 9 28.96 -15.74 1.40
CA LEU A 9 29.05 -15.55 2.84
C LEU A 9 28.19 -14.38 3.32
N ILE A 10 28.24 -13.24 2.63
CA ILE A 10 27.38 -12.08 2.94
C ILE A 10 25.90 -12.46 2.83
N ARG A 11 25.51 -13.17 1.76
CA ARG A 11 24.13 -13.62 1.58
C ARG A 11 23.70 -14.57 2.70
N ARG A 12 24.56 -15.54 3.06
CA ARG A 12 24.30 -16.48 4.15
C ARG A 12 24.09 -15.75 5.47
N GLU A 13 25.02 -14.87 5.83
CA GLU A 13 24.99 -14.11 7.09
C GLU A 13 23.77 -13.19 7.18
N PHE A 14 23.42 -12.51 6.07
CA PHE A 14 22.21 -11.70 6.01
C PHE A 14 20.95 -12.55 6.21
N HIS A 15 20.92 -13.74 5.62
CA HIS A 15 19.75 -14.64 5.69
C HIS A 15 19.61 -15.31 7.05
N THR A 16 20.70 -15.70 7.69
CA THR A 16 20.71 -16.35 9.01
C THR A 16 20.49 -15.35 10.14
N SER A 17 21.18 -14.20 10.08
CA SER A 17 21.29 -13.29 11.22
C SER A 17 20.34 -12.09 11.13
N ARG A 18 20.04 -11.60 9.92
CA ARG A 18 19.25 -10.35 9.74
C ARG A 18 17.88 -10.53 9.08
N CYS A 19 17.58 -11.67 8.46
CA CYS A 19 16.29 -11.87 7.80
C CYS A 19 15.21 -12.41 8.77
N ASN A 20 15.62 -13.16 9.79
CA ASN A 20 14.71 -13.76 10.76
C ASN A 20 14.15 -12.74 11.76
N GLU A 21 14.94 -11.75 12.16
CA GLU A 21 14.52 -10.72 13.11
C GLU A 21 13.40 -9.82 12.55
N PRO A 22 13.48 -9.24 11.33
CA PRO A 22 12.35 -8.55 10.71
C PRO A 22 11.14 -9.45 10.55
N LYS A 23 11.33 -10.70 10.09
CA LYS A 23 10.23 -11.68 9.93
C LYS A 23 9.50 -11.94 11.25
N ALA A 24 10.22 -12.12 12.36
CA ALA A 24 9.64 -12.27 13.69
C ALA A 24 8.92 -10.99 14.13
N ARG A 25 9.52 -9.82 13.93
CA ARG A 25 8.90 -8.52 14.24
C ARG A 25 7.67 -8.19 13.39
N THR A 26 7.53 -8.82 12.22
CA THR A 26 6.37 -8.65 11.34
C THR A 26 5.28 -9.71 11.53
N LYS A 27 5.53 -10.79 12.28
CA LYS A 27 4.54 -11.86 12.52
C LYS A 27 3.28 -11.36 13.24
N GLU A 28 3.42 -10.37 14.13
CA GLU A 28 2.29 -9.76 14.85
C GLU A 28 1.65 -8.58 14.09
N LYS A 29 2.23 -8.14 12.96
CA LYS A 29 1.68 -6.99 12.27
C LYS A 29 0.44 -7.40 11.48
N GLN A 30 -0.69 -6.78 11.86
CA GLN A 30 -2.04 -6.99 11.34
C GLN A 30 -2.16 -6.95 9.80
N TRP A 31 -1.22 -6.30 9.10
CA TRP A 31 -1.19 -6.29 7.64
C TRP A 31 -0.85 -7.65 7.02
N THR A 32 -0.13 -8.57 7.68
CA THR A 32 0.14 -9.90 7.06
C THR A 32 -1.15 -10.70 6.87
N VAL A 33 -2.07 -10.65 7.83
CA VAL A 33 -3.40 -11.30 7.75
C VAL A 33 -4.32 -10.56 6.77
N ALA A 34 -4.26 -9.22 6.72
CA ALA A 34 -5.08 -8.43 5.82
C ALA A 34 -4.67 -8.53 4.34
N LEU A 35 -3.50 -9.09 4.00
CA LEU A 35 -2.96 -9.12 2.64
C LEU A 35 -2.86 -10.53 2.04
N SER A 36 -3.23 -11.58 2.76
CA SER A 36 -3.13 -12.98 2.28
C SER A 36 -3.92 -13.24 0.99
N ASN A 37 -4.99 -12.48 0.75
CA ASN A 37 -5.85 -12.62 -0.43
C ASN A 37 -5.44 -11.71 -1.60
N ILE A 38 -4.40 -10.87 -1.42
CA ILE A 38 -3.97 -9.87 -2.42
C ILE A 38 -2.98 -10.47 -3.43
N ALA A 39 -2.28 -11.55 -3.08
CA ALA A 39 -1.24 -12.14 -3.93
C ALA A 39 -1.75 -12.68 -5.28
N GLU A 40 -3.04 -13.02 -5.37
CA GLU A 40 -3.70 -13.55 -6.58
C GLU A 40 -4.23 -12.43 -7.50
N TRP A 41 -4.25 -11.17 -7.05
CA TRP A 41 -4.86 -10.07 -7.79
C TRP A 41 -3.93 -9.53 -8.87
N PRO A 42 -4.46 -8.94 -9.97
CA PRO A 42 -3.66 -8.16 -10.90
C PRO A 42 -2.83 -7.13 -10.14
N ARG A 43 -1.54 -7.00 -10.49
CA ARG A 43 -0.56 -6.18 -9.75
C ARG A 43 -1.08 -4.77 -9.42
N ILE A 44 -1.79 -4.14 -10.35
CA ILE A 44 -2.33 -2.79 -10.18
C ILE A 44 -3.35 -2.75 -9.03
N GLU A 45 -4.30 -3.68 -9.03
CA GLU A 45 -5.33 -3.82 -8.01
C GLU A 45 -4.74 -4.20 -6.65
N ALA A 46 -3.76 -5.10 -6.67
CA ALA A 46 -3.04 -5.50 -5.48
C ALA A 46 -2.32 -4.33 -4.79
N VAL A 47 -1.65 -3.49 -5.58
CA VAL A 47 -0.94 -2.30 -5.08
C VAL A 47 -1.93 -1.25 -4.56
N ALA A 48 -3.04 -1.04 -5.26
CA ALA A 48 -4.10 -0.13 -4.85
C ALA A 48 -4.67 -0.51 -3.47
N GLU A 49 -5.11 -1.77 -3.33
CA GLU A 49 -5.72 -2.28 -2.11
C GLU A 49 -4.70 -2.32 -0.96
N PHE A 50 -3.43 -2.66 -1.23
CA PHE A 50 -2.36 -2.61 -0.23
C PHE A 50 -2.18 -1.20 0.33
N ARG A 51 -2.10 -0.18 -0.53
CA ARG A 51 -1.93 1.22 -0.11
C ARG A 51 -3.12 1.69 0.73
N LEU A 52 -4.34 1.38 0.30
CA LEU A 52 -5.57 1.68 1.02
C LEU A 52 -5.63 1.01 2.40
N ARG A 53 -5.33 -0.28 2.50
CA ARG A 53 -5.40 -1.03 3.78
C ARG A 53 -4.33 -0.60 4.77
N THR A 54 -3.16 -0.26 4.27
CA THR A 54 -2.04 0.17 5.12
C THR A 54 -2.07 1.66 5.44
N GLY A 55 -3.05 2.40 4.90
CA GLY A 55 -3.16 3.85 5.08
C GLY A 55 -2.00 4.61 4.45
N HIS A 56 -1.35 4.05 3.42
CA HIS A 56 -0.36 4.75 2.59
C HIS A 56 -1.01 5.26 1.29
N ASP A 57 -2.30 5.56 1.35
CA ASP A 57 -3.07 6.08 0.23
C ASP A 57 -2.89 7.60 0.08
N CYS A 58 -3.17 8.09 -1.14
CA CYS A 58 -3.11 9.52 -1.46
C CYS A 58 -4.50 10.17 -1.34
N LEU A 59 -5.41 9.62 -0.53
CA LEU A 59 -6.75 10.19 -0.41
C LEU A 59 -6.72 11.47 0.41
N ALA A 60 -7.53 12.46 0.03
CA ALA A 60 -7.48 13.79 0.64
C ALA A 60 -7.75 13.73 2.15
N LYS A 61 -8.58 12.77 2.62
CA LYS A 61 -8.79 12.51 4.05
C LYS A 61 -7.49 12.10 4.76
N HIS A 62 -6.69 11.24 4.15
CA HIS A 62 -5.38 10.83 4.68
C HIS A 62 -4.37 11.98 4.59
N LEU A 63 -4.26 12.62 3.43
CA LEU A 63 -3.34 13.74 3.20
C LEU A 63 -3.61 14.93 4.14
N ARG A 64 -4.87 15.19 4.51
CA ARG A 64 -5.21 16.19 5.53
C ARG A 64 -4.65 15.85 6.90
N ARG A 65 -4.69 14.57 7.31
CA ARG A 65 -4.10 14.14 8.59
C ARG A 65 -2.59 14.38 8.64
N LEU A 66 -1.92 14.24 7.48
CA LEU A 66 -0.51 14.57 7.30
C LEU A 66 -0.24 16.06 7.07
N ARG A 67 -1.28 16.91 7.05
CA ARG A 67 -1.20 18.35 6.75
C ARG A 67 -0.64 18.69 5.36
N VAL A 68 -0.72 17.75 4.41
CA VAL A 68 -0.33 17.97 3.00
C VAL A 68 -1.45 18.68 2.24
N CYS A 69 -2.70 18.29 2.48
CA CYS A 69 -3.88 18.96 1.92
C CYS A 69 -4.60 19.78 3.00
N THR A 70 -5.17 20.92 2.60
CA THR A 70 -5.92 21.80 3.51
C THR A 70 -7.33 21.27 3.79
N GLN A 71 -7.95 20.60 2.83
CA GLN A 71 -9.30 20.05 2.93
C GLN A 71 -9.31 18.54 2.65
N PRO A 72 -10.22 17.77 3.29
CA PRO A 72 -10.32 16.33 3.08
C PRO A 72 -11.20 15.99 1.87
N THR A 73 -11.69 17.01 1.16
CA THR A 73 -12.72 16.89 0.12
C THR A 73 -12.14 16.34 -1.17
N CYS A 74 -12.98 15.65 -1.94
CA CYS A 74 -12.60 15.11 -3.23
C CYS A 74 -12.35 16.24 -4.25
N PRO A 75 -11.12 16.41 -4.78
CA PRO A 75 -10.83 17.43 -5.78
C PRO A 75 -11.34 17.03 -7.18
N LEU A 76 -11.73 15.78 -7.37
CA LEU A 76 -12.13 15.24 -8.66
C LEU A 76 -13.60 15.51 -8.97
N CYS A 77 -14.44 15.68 -7.95
CA CYS A 77 -15.87 15.89 -8.12
C CYS A 77 -16.38 17.07 -7.32
N ASN A 78 -17.48 17.66 -7.77
CA ASN A 78 -18.07 18.84 -7.13
C ASN A 78 -19.00 18.51 -5.95
N LEU A 79 -18.98 17.27 -5.44
CA LEU A 79 -19.84 16.85 -4.34
C LEU A 79 -19.34 17.33 -2.98
N HIS A 80 -18.08 17.78 -2.88
CA HIS A 80 -17.46 18.23 -1.63
C HIS A 80 -17.45 17.18 -0.49
N ASP A 81 -17.71 15.91 -0.80
CA ASP A 81 -17.58 14.79 0.13
C ASP A 81 -16.12 14.54 0.49
N GLU A 82 -15.88 13.98 1.69
CA GLU A 82 -14.55 13.50 2.06
C GLU A 82 -14.07 12.42 1.07
N MET A 83 -12.87 12.59 0.53
CA MET A 83 -12.26 11.59 -0.34
C MET A 83 -11.72 10.46 0.53
N GLU A 84 -12.54 9.42 0.69
CA GLU A 84 -12.19 8.14 1.32
C GLU A 84 -12.51 6.97 0.37
N LYS A 85 -12.11 5.74 0.72
CA LYS A 85 -12.28 4.55 -0.15
C LYS A 85 -13.71 4.38 -0.66
N THR A 86 -14.68 4.55 0.22
CA THR A 86 -16.12 4.47 -0.08
C THR A 86 -16.56 5.53 -1.10
N HIS A 87 -16.02 6.75 -0.98
CA HIS A 87 -16.28 7.83 -1.93
C HIS A 87 -15.71 7.50 -3.31
N LEU A 88 -14.51 6.91 -3.42
CA LEU A 88 -13.93 6.56 -4.73
C LEU A 88 -14.85 5.65 -5.58
N ILE A 89 -15.57 4.73 -4.95
CA ILE A 89 -16.51 3.83 -5.63
C ILE A 89 -17.71 4.60 -6.20
N ARG A 90 -18.15 5.65 -5.49
CA ARG A 90 -19.35 6.44 -5.81
C ARG A 90 -19.04 7.73 -6.56
N CYS A 91 -17.77 8.11 -6.66
CA CYS A 91 -17.33 9.39 -7.18
C CYS A 91 -17.76 9.54 -8.66
N PRO A 92 -18.59 10.55 -8.99
CA PRO A 92 -19.12 10.71 -10.34
C PRO A 92 -18.04 11.00 -11.37
N ALA A 93 -16.94 11.64 -10.97
CA ALA A 93 -15.80 11.94 -11.84
C ALA A 93 -15.00 10.70 -12.26
N LEU A 94 -15.16 9.59 -11.52
CA LEU A 94 -14.43 8.34 -11.78
C LEU A 94 -15.27 7.33 -12.57
N LYS A 95 -16.53 7.64 -12.90
CA LYS A 95 -17.52 6.69 -13.48
C LYS A 95 -17.12 6.01 -14.80
N ALA A 96 -16.05 6.42 -15.47
CA ALA A 96 -15.63 5.88 -16.77
C ALA A 96 -14.56 4.75 -16.71
N THR A 97 -14.00 4.44 -15.54
CA THR A 97 -12.88 3.49 -15.42
C THR A 97 -13.15 2.48 -14.31
N LYS A 98 -12.80 1.20 -14.52
CA LYS A 98 -12.91 0.14 -13.50
C LYS A 98 -12.08 0.52 -12.26
N GLU A 99 -12.45 0.08 -11.06
CA GLU A 99 -11.76 0.41 -9.80
C GLU A 99 -10.24 0.15 -9.87
N SER A 100 -9.86 -0.87 -10.65
CA SER A 100 -8.48 -1.24 -10.97
C SER A 100 -7.70 -0.28 -11.86
N GLN A 101 -8.37 0.59 -12.61
CA GLN A 101 -7.75 1.58 -13.49
C GLN A 101 -7.62 2.96 -12.81
N ARG A 102 -8.07 3.08 -11.56
CA ARG A 102 -8.07 4.35 -10.80
C ARG A 102 -6.83 4.50 -9.90
N TYR A 103 -5.90 3.55 -9.95
CA TYR A 103 -4.70 3.46 -9.11
C TYR A 103 -3.44 3.14 -9.91
#